data_AF-Q2U5R8-F1
#
_entry.id   AF-Q2U5R8-F1
#
_cell.length_a   1.000
_cell.length_b   1.000
_cell.length_c   1.000
_cell.angle_alpha   90.00
_cell.angle_beta   90.00
_cell.angle_gamma   90.00
#
_symmetry.space_group_name_H-M   'P 1'
#
loop_
_entity.id
_entity.type
_entity.pdbx_description
1 polymer ?
#
loop_
_entity_poly.entity_id
_entity_poly.type
_entity_poly.pdbx_seq_one_letter_code
_entity_poly.pdbx_strand_id
1 'polypeptide(L)'
;MSGAQRRKTGCWTCRLRRKKCNEDGQPCSNCEARGVFCHGYGPKPSWKDRGEREREEAQRLQLISRARTRRARATPTNSINGEPRRPSIDMNTSDMGSPIQMGLGSSDSSIFETSSLDLLDIPELGSSLWEPTLDIIQVQPPPSDAPSALQFPSILGDGLEEKEIDLIMYYVVEVFPRQHSSYQGTSVMERSWLLCVLKRSSSFYYTSLSLSAHYRLMSMPEGGQGRTALLQEYERYKTCSLFRFQELVSSATRPQSPISTGVVGESVICGVQIAMLEAVSKNMQSSYLHLSSAALSLAQLLDNTSALDSSSISTNTTPPSSVLTTDLYHAGSMEYKALRCFSIILIWNDILHCSAQQTIPAAAKTYQKLLADESFIPLFADIVGCEGWVLVPILEAMLLASWKKDQEAKGQLSIRELLTKVDHIESILGDRMKRLAPAVLRQKEAGISSQSPEQIRLVHTYIFAHASFVHLHTVVSGAQPSVPEIRQSIDKSLAAWQLLPPSLINFKTMAWPFCVCGSMAVGSQRELFQKIMSENFQNQSTSSNLHCLKSVVEECWKNFDKRVPEQSPSSYNWKVVMEKLNLSILFI
;
A
#
# COMPACT_ATOMS: atom_id res chain seq x y z
N MET A 1 23.00 -12.20 -65.12
CA MET A 1 23.62 -11.91 -63.80
C MET A 1 23.00 -12.84 -62.78
N SER A 2 23.78 -13.47 -61.91
CA SER A 2 23.31 -14.51 -60.98
C SER A 2 22.54 -13.94 -59.80
N GLY A 3 21.31 -14.42 -59.58
CA GLY A 3 20.50 -14.04 -58.41
C GLY A 3 21.06 -14.66 -57.13
N ALA A 4 21.80 -13.88 -56.35
CA ALA A 4 22.49 -14.36 -55.14
C ALA A 4 21.50 -15.04 -54.17
N GLN A 5 21.67 -16.35 -53.97
CA GLN A 5 20.85 -17.13 -53.04
C GLN A 5 20.98 -16.56 -51.63
N ARG A 6 19.85 -16.12 -51.05
CA ARG A 6 19.81 -15.60 -49.68
C ARG A 6 20.12 -16.74 -48.70
N ARG A 7 21.30 -16.69 -48.08
CA ARG A 7 21.73 -17.66 -47.07
C ARG A 7 20.69 -17.79 -45.96
N LYS A 8 20.35 -19.02 -45.59
CA LYS A 8 19.32 -19.36 -44.58
C LYS A 8 19.89 -19.37 -43.15
N THR A 9 20.82 -18.46 -42.84
CA THR A 9 21.66 -18.48 -41.64
C THR A 9 21.26 -17.43 -40.59
N GLY A 10 20.97 -16.19 -40.98
CA GLY A 10 20.57 -15.08 -40.09
C GLY A 10 19.44 -15.36 -39.07
N CYS A 11 19.29 -14.54 -38.04
CA CYS A 11 18.36 -14.81 -36.93
C CYS A 11 16.87 -14.85 -37.34
N TRP A 12 16.03 -15.53 -36.57
CA TRP A 12 14.61 -15.73 -36.91
C TRP A 12 13.81 -14.41 -37.00
N THR A 13 14.13 -13.40 -36.18
CA THR A 13 13.58 -12.03 -36.30
C THR A 13 13.95 -11.37 -37.63
N CYS A 14 15.21 -11.46 -38.08
CA CYS A 14 15.64 -10.94 -39.37
C CYS A 14 14.97 -11.68 -40.55
N ARG A 15 14.76 -13.00 -40.43
CA ARG A 15 14.01 -13.79 -41.42
C ARG A 15 12.54 -13.35 -41.50
N LEU A 16 11.88 -13.15 -40.36
CA LEU A 16 10.50 -12.63 -40.29
C LEU A 16 10.39 -11.25 -40.94
N ARG A 17 11.30 -10.33 -40.60
CA ARG A 17 11.40 -8.97 -41.16
C ARG A 17 11.89 -8.92 -42.61
N ARG A 18 12.29 -10.06 -43.19
CA ARG A 18 12.90 -10.20 -44.53
C ARG A 18 14.10 -9.25 -44.74
N LYS A 19 14.96 -9.07 -43.72
CA LYS A 19 16.19 -8.26 -43.78
C LYS A 19 17.45 -9.13 -43.63
N LYS A 20 18.57 -8.67 -44.20
CA LYS A 20 19.89 -9.28 -43.99
C LYS A 20 20.23 -9.23 -42.48
N CYS A 21 20.76 -10.32 -41.96
CA CYS A 21 21.30 -10.40 -40.61
C CYS A 21 22.82 -10.19 -40.65
N ASN A 22 23.43 -9.82 -39.53
CA ASN A 22 24.88 -9.63 -39.44
C ASN A 22 25.59 -10.91 -38.96
N GLU A 23 24.87 -11.86 -38.34
CA GLU A 23 25.36 -13.20 -37.96
C GLU A 23 26.48 -13.14 -36.89
N ASP A 24 26.29 -12.19 -35.98
CA ASP A 24 27.23 -11.60 -35.02
C ASP A 24 26.97 -11.95 -33.55
N GLY A 25 25.77 -12.45 -33.20
CA GLY A 25 25.39 -12.80 -31.83
C GLY A 25 23.88 -12.77 -31.61
N GLN A 26 23.45 -13.11 -30.39
CA GLN A 26 22.07 -12.90 -29.93
C GLN A 26 22.08 -11.96 -28.70
N PRO A 27 21.50 -10.75 -28.78
CA PRO A 27 20.89 -10.15 -29.96
C PRO A 27 21.90 -9.88 -31.09
N CYS A 28 21.41 -9.74 -32.32
CA CYS A 28 22.23 -9.34 -33.47
C CYS A 28 22.08 -7.83 -33.72
N SER A 29 23.13 -7.18 -34.22
CA SER A 29 23.19 -5.71 -34.39
C SER A 29 21.97 -5.12 -35.14
N ASN A 30 21.37 -5.86 -36.09
CA ASN A 30 20.24 -5.39 -36.90
C ASN A 30 18.87 -5.50 -36.20
N CYS A 31 18.81 -6.24 -35.09
CA CYS A 31 17.65 -6.28 -34.19
C CYS A 31 17.85 -5.27 -33.05
N GLU A 32 19.02 -5.27 -32.43
CA GLU A 32 19.46 -4.34 -31.37
C GLU A 32 19.37 -2.88 -31.82
N ALA A 33 20.10 -2.46 -32.87
CA ALA A 33 20.09 -1.09 -33.42
C ALA A 33 18.76 -0.68 -34.07
N ARG A 34 17.67 -1.42 -33.84
CA ARG A 34 16.31 -1.11 -34.25
C ARG A 34 15.25 -1.36 -33.15
N GLY A 35 15.66 -1.68 -31.92
CA GLY A 35 14.75 -1.92 -30.80
C GLY A 35 13.65 -2.91 -31.15
N VAL A 36 14.04 -4.13 -31.53
CA VAL A 36 13.13 -5.28 -31.73
C VAL A 36 13.78 -6.57 -31.21
N PHE A 37 12.99 -7.39 -30.51
CA PHE A 37 13.46 -8.61 -29.86
C PHE A 37 14.07 -9.63 -30.86
N CYS A 38 15.19 -10.25 -30.46
CA CYS A 38 15.96 -11.16 -31.32
C CYS A 38 15.72 -12.62 -30.94
N HIS A 39 14.92 -13.36 -31.71
CA HIS A 39 14.65 -14.80 -31.56
C HIS A 39 15.85 -15.72 -31.92
N GLY A 40 17.07 -15.19 -31.98
CA GLY A 40 18.27 -16.00 -32.14
C GLY A 40 18.36 -16.86 -33.40
N TYR A 41 19.15 -17.91 -33.27
CA TYR A 41 19.55 -18.87 -34.30
C TYR A 41 19.26 -20.29 -33.81
N GLY A 42 19.20 -21.26 -34.73
CA GLY A 42 18.94 -22.67 -34.41
C GLY A 42 17.72 -23.24 -35.12
N PRO A 43 17.00 -24.22 -34.54
CA PRO A 43 15.87 -24.90 -35.18
C PRO A 43 14.71 -23.95 -35.49
N LYS A 44 13.81 -24.38 -36.38
CA LYS A 44 12.66 -23.58 -36.83
C LYS A 44 11.64 -23.43 -35.68
N PRO A 45 11.32 -22.20 -35.22
CA PRO A 45 10.29 -22.00 -34.21
C PRO A 45 8.90 -22.41 -34.70
N SER A 46 8.05 -22.86 -33.76
CA SER A 46 6.66 -23.27 -34.02
C SER A 46 5.81 -22.18 -34.69
N TRP A 47 6.00 -20.91 -34.29
CA TRP A 47 5.34 -19.74 -34.87
C TRP A 47 5.84 -19.36 -36.28
N LYS A 48 6.89 -19.98 -36.81
CA LYS A 48 7.44 -19.69 -38.15
C LYS A 48 6.68 -20.44 -39.26
N ASP A 49 5.36 -20.54 -39.14
CA ASP A 49 4.50 -21.41 -39.95
C ASP A 49 3.97 -20.76 -41.24
N ARG A 50 4.15 -19.44 -41.42
CA ARG A 50 3.53 -18.59 -42.46
C ARG A 50 2.00 -18.44 -42.35
N GLY A 51 1.41 -18.90 -41.25
CA GLY A 51 -0.03 -18.77 -40.94
C GLY A 51 -0.32 -17.65 -39.96
N GLU A 52 -1.31 -17.87 -39.10
CA GLU A 52 -1.76 -16.93 -38.07
C GLU A 52 -0.64 -16.59 -37.08
N ARG A 53 0.10 -17.60 -36.58
CA ARG A 53 1.17 -17.40 -35.59
C ARG A 53 2.36 -16.61 -36.13
N GLU A 54 2.67 -16.72 -37.43
CA GLU A 54 3.68 -15.86 -38.06
C GLU A 54 3.20 -14.39 -38.18
N ARG A 55 1.88 -14.15 -38.21
CA ARG A 55 1.24 -12.83 -38.23
C ARG A 55 1.15 -12.23 -36.83
N GLU A 56 0.77 -13.03 -35.84
CA GLU A 56 0.71 -12.67 -34.41
C GLU A 56 2.08 -12.26 -33.87
N GLU A 57 3.14 -13.06 -34.07
CA GLU A 57 4.48 -12.70 -33.59
C GLU A 57 5.02 -11.45 -34.33
N ALA A 58 4.60 -11.21 -35.58
CA ALA A 58 4.90 -9.96 -36.29
C ALA A 58 4.13 -8.74 -35.76
N GLN A 59 2.95 -8.93 -35.18
CA GLN A 59 2.20 -7.88 -34.45
C GLN A 59 2.83 -7.61 -33.08
N ARG A 60 3.17 -8.66 -32.32
CA ARG A 60 3.87 -8.60 -31.02
C ARG A 60 5.18 -7.82 -31.11
N LEU A 61 5.98 -8.08 -32.15
CA LEU A 61 7.21 -7.34 -32.47
C LEU A 61 6.97 -5.93 -33.07
N GLN A 62 5.73 -5.44 -33.06
CA GLN A 62 5.29 -4.13 -33.59
C GLN A 62 5.72 -3.85 -35.05
N LEU A 63 5.90 -4.89 -35.86
CA LEU A 63 6.42 -4.74 -37.24
C LEU A 63 5.40 -4.12 -38.19
N ILE A 64 4.11 -4.20 -37.86
CA ILE A 64 2.99 -3.68 -38.67
C ILE A 64 2.72 -2.19 -38.38
N SER A 65 2.78 -1.74 -37.13
CA SER A 65 2.51 -0.34 -36.76
C SER A 65 3.55 0.61 -37.35
N ARG A 66 4.84 0.26 -37.24
CA ARG A 66 5.99 1.02 -37.78
C ARG A 66 5.98 1.16 -39.32
N ALA A 67 5.12 0.41 -40.03
CA ALA A 67 4.90 0.56 -41.47
C ALA A 67 3.87 1.66 -41.82
N ARG A 68 2.83 1.85 -41.00
CA ARG A 68 1.83 2.92 -41.21
C ARG A 68 2.41 4.31 -40.92
N THR A 69 3.12 4.49 -39.80
CA THR A 69 3.77 5.78 -39.45
C THR A 69 4.81 6.24 -40.48
N ARG A 70 5.45 5.33 -41.22
CA ARG A 70 6.38 5.69 -42.30
C ARG A 70 5.69 6.14 -43.60
N ARG A 71 4.43 5.77 -43.84
CA ARG A 71 3.63 6.37 -44.93
C ARG A 71 3.04 7.72 -44.53
N ALA A 72 2.69 7.91 -43.26
CA ALA A 72 2.16 9.18 -42.75
C ALA A 72 3.22 10.31 -42.62
N ARG A 73 4.52 9.99 -42.65
CA ARG A 73 5.62 10.98 -42.52
C ARG A 73 6.30 11.31 -43.86
N ALA A 74 5.59 11.18 -44.97
CA ALA A 74 6.11 11.43 -46.32
C ALA A 74 5.17 12.38 -47.10
N THR A 75 5.15 13.65 -46.69
CA THR A 75 4.43 14.73 -47.39
C THR A 75 5.45 15.62 -48.12
N PRO A 76 5.28 15.91 -49.43
CA PRO A 76 6.17 16.82 -50.16
C PRO A 76 5.98 18.29 -49.73
N THR A 77 7.02 19.11 -49.95
CA THR A 77 7.01 20.55 -49.68
C THR A 77 6.57 21.38 -50.88
N ASN A 78 5.61 22.30 -50.65
CA ASN A 78 5.20 23.44 -51.51
C ASN A 78 4.56 23.05 -52.88
N SER A 79 3.55 23.75 -53.42
CA SER A 79 3.33 25.21 -53.38
C SER A 79 1.85 25.64 -53.59
N ILE A 80 1.45 26.72 -52.90
CA ILE A 80 0.75 27.92 -53.41
C ILE A 80 -0.65 27.81 -54.10
N ASN A 81 -1.57 28.69 -53.66
CA ASN A 81 -2.87 29.15 -54.23
C ASN A 81 -4.11 28.22 -54.20
N GLY A 82 -5.23 28.77 -53.69
CA GLY A 82 -6.60 28.24 -53.84
C GLY A 82 -7.56 28.63 -52.70
N GLU A 83 -8.58 29.44 -52.98
CA GLU A 83 -9.65 29.81 -52.02
C GLU A 83 -10.87 28.84 -52.05
N PRO A 84 -11.80 28.89 -51.08
CA PRO A 84 -12.58 27.71 -50.67
C PRO A 84 -13.91 27.49 -51.41
N ARG A 85 -14.44 26.26 -51.29
CA ARG A 85 -15.86 25.93 -51.55
C ARG A 85 -16.43 24.97 -50.50
N ARG A 86 -17.65 25.25 -50.05
CA ARG A 86 -18.55 24.28 -49.39
C ARG A 86 -19.19 23.35 -50.45
N PRO A 87 -19.77 22.24 -50.03
CA PRO A 87 -21.21 22.07 -50.24
C PRO A 87 -21.98 21.69 -48.96
N SER A 88 -23.30 21.50 -49.09
CA SER A 88 -24.28 21.39 -47.99
C SER A 88 -25.38 20.39 -48.35
N ILE A 89 -26.08 19.81 -47.35
CA ILE A 89 -27.48 19.30 -47.44
C ILE A 89 -27.63 18.02 -48.34
N ASP A 90 -28.55 17.05 -48.22
CA ASP A 90 -29.86 16.79 -47.56
C ASP A 90 -29.78 15.61 -46.51
N MET A 91 -30.72 15.33 -45.60
CA MET A 91 -32.11 14.81 -45.73
C MET A 91 -32.23 13.50 -46.57
N ASN A 92 -33.04 12.47 -46.27
CA ASN A 92 -34.14 12.24 -45.30
C ASN A 92 -34.31 10.67 -45.10
N THR A 93 -35.16 9.98 -44.31
CA THR A 93 -36.33 10.23 -43.39
C THR A 93 -36.56 8.96 -42.49
N SER A 94 -37.31 9.06 -41.37
CA SER A 94 -38.33 8.11 -40.79
C SER A 94 -38.05 6.57 -40.61
N ASP A 95 -38.61 5.82 -39.64
CA ASP A 95 -39.58 6.11 -38.55
C ASP A 95 -39.58 5.08 -37.37
N MET A 96 -40.52 5.28 -36.42
CA MET A 96 -41.20 4.35 -35.47
C MET A 96 -41.12 2.82 -35.75
N GLY A 97 -41.33 1.89 -34.80
CA GLY A 97 -41.74 1.97 -33.38
C GLY A 97 -42.26 0.60 -32.87
N SER A 98 -42.33 0.34 -31.55
CA SER A 98 -42.73 -0.96 -30.94
C SER A 98 -44.26 -1.19 -30.95
N PRO A 99 -44.81 -2.41 -30.68
CA PRO A 99 -45.14 -2.78 -29.29
C PRO A 99 -45.33 -4.29 -28.87
N ILE A 100 -44.95 -4.63 -27.62
CA ILE A 100 -45.75 -5.32 -26.54
C ILE A 100 -46.09 -6.86 -26.55
N GLN A 101 -46.12 -7.46 -25.33
CA GLN A 101 -46.76 -8.73 -24.86
C GLN A 101 -46.19 -10.11 -25.31
N MET A 102 -46.47 -11.25 -24.64
CA MET A 102 -46.60 -11.65 -23.20
C MET A 102 -46.76 -13.19 -23.11
N GLY A 103 -46.52 -13.83 -21.94
CA GLY A 103 -47.13 -15.14 -21.62
C GLY A 103 -46.45 -16.03 -20.56
N LEU A 104 -47.16 -16.25 -19.42
CA LEU A 104 -47.46 -17.53 -18.70
C LEU A 104 -46.30 -18.56 -18.47
N GLY A 105 -46.11 -19.20 -17.31
CA GLY A 105 -47.05 -19.74 -16.31
C GLY A 105 -47.14 -21.29 -16.47
N SER A 106 -47.22 -22.17 -15.46
CA SER A 106 -47.41 -22.04 -13.99
C SER A 106 -47.08 -23.36 -13.25
N SER A 107 -46.67 -23.29 -11.97
CA SER A 107 -46.78 -24.33 -10.89
C SER A 107 -46.13 -25.73 -11.11
N ASP A 108 -45.92 -26.63 -10.12
CA ASP A 108 -46.24 -26.62 -8.66
C ASP A 108 -45.32 -27.59 -7.85
N SER A 109 -45.48 -27.59 -6.52
CA SER A 109 -45.16 -28.67 -5.56
C SER A 109 -43.70 -28.90 -5.12
N SER A 110 -43.53 -29.77 -4.11
CA SER A 110 -42.34 -29.94 -3.25
C SER A 110 -42.44 -31.30 -2.49
N ILE A 111 -41.53 -31.75 -1.60
CA ILE A 111 -40.50 -31.08 -0.78
C ILE A 111 -39.41 -32.10 -0.32
N PHE A 112 -38.27 -31.61 0.21
CA PHE A 112 -37.19 -32.34 0.91
C PHE A 112 -36.60 -33.61 0.25
N GLU A 113 -35.37 -33.51 -0.26
CA GLU A 113 -34.26 -34.33 0.23
C GLU A 113 -32.89 -33.68 -0.06
N THR A 114 -31.78 -34.27 0.39
CA THR A 114 -30.48 -33.60 0.53
C THR A 114 -29.66 -33.48 -0.76
N SER A 115 -29.12 -32.29 -1.03
CA SER A 115 -27.97 -32.10 -1.94
C SER A 115 -26.98 -31.06 -1.40
N SER A 116 -25.72 -31.21 -1.83
CA SER A 116 -24.62 -30.27 -1.51
C SER A 116 -24.92 -28.88 -2.08
N LEU A 117 -24.56 -27.82 -1.35
CA LEU A 117 -24.52 -26.47 -1.92
C LEU A 117 -23.21 -26.27 -2.69
N ASP A 118 -23.34 -25.97 -3.98
CA ASP A 118 -22.21 -25.78 -4.88
C ASP A 118 -21.37 -24.55 -4.55
N LEU A 119 -20.10 -24.64 -4.94
CA LEU A 119 -19.12 -23.56 -4.83
C LEU A 119 -19.44 -22.47 -5.87
N LEU A 120 -19.96 -21.32 -5.45
CA LEU A 120 -20.12 -20.18 -6.36
C LEU A 120 -18.76 -19.56 -6.67
N ASP A 121 -18.42 -19.50 -7.96
CA ASP A 121 -17.10 -19.12 -8.46
C ASP A 121 -16.63 -17.75 -7.97
N ILE A 122 -15.48 -17.73 -7.29
CA ILE A 122 -14.66 -16.54 -7.11
C ILE A 122 -13.76 -16.45 -8.36
N PRO A 123 -13.83 -15.37 -9.17
CA PRO A 123 -12.98 -15.23 -10.34
C PRO A 123 -11.49 -15.30 -9.99
N GLU A 124 -10.71 -16.07 -10.74
CA GLU A 124 -9.29 -16.32 -10.47
C GLU A 124 -8.45 -15.03 -10.47
N LEU A 125 -8.15 -14.51 -9.29
CA LEU A 125 -7.30 -13.33 -9.08
C LEU A 125 -5.80 -13.66 -9.24
N GLY A 126 -5.46 -14.46 -10.25
CA GLY A 126 -4.10 -15.01 -10.47
C GLY A 126 -3.38 -14.49 -11.72
N SER A 127 -4.04 -13.73 -12.59
CA SER A 127 -3.56 -13.45 -13.97
C SER A 127 -3.30 -11.97 -14.29
N SER A 128 -3.63 -11.04 -13.39
CA SER A 128 -3.36 -9.59 -13.52
C SER A 128 -2.11 -9.14 -12.74
N LEU A 129 -1.05 -9.93 -12.80
CA LEU A 129 0.26 -9.58 -12.25
C LEU A 129 0.98 -8.56 -13.16
N TRP A 130 1.19 -7.36 -12.60
CA TRP A 130 2.19 -6.34 -12.95
C TRP A 130 3.26 -6.76 -13.99
N GLU A 131 3.35 -6.07 -15.14
CA GLU A 131 4.49 -6.18 -16.07
C GLU A 131 5.58 -5.15 -15.73
N PRO A 132 6.77 -5.55 -15.25
CA PRO A 132 7.90 -4.64 -15.07
C PRO A 132 8.59 -4.37 -16.41
N THR A 133 8.47 -3.16 -16.95
CA THR A 133 9.25 -2.73 -18.13
C THR A 133 10.55 -2.04 -17.71
N LEU A 134 11.48 -2.84 -17.16
CA LEU A 134 12.87 -2.45 -16.90
C LEU A 134 13.81 -3.53 -17.45
N ASP A 135 14.90 -3.11 -18.09
CA ASP A 135 15.88 -4.03 -18.67
C ASP A 135 16.64 -4.79 -17.57
N ILE A 136 16.45 -6.11 -17.54
CA ILE A 136 17.07 -7.00 -16.56
C ILE A 136 18.56 -7.16 -16.89
N ILE A 137 19.42 -6.54 -16.07
CA ILE A 137 20.81 -6.99 -15.95
C ILE A 137 20.77 -8.41 -15.41
N GLN A 138 21.21 -9.39 -16.20
CA GLN A 138 21.31 -10.79 -15.76
C GLN A 138 22.47 -10.96 -14.77
N VAL A 139 22.19 -10.66 -13.50
CA VAL A 139 23.04 -11.08 -12.38
C VAL A 139 22.95 -12.59 -12.27
N GLN A 140 24.05 -13.29 -12.54
CA GLN A 140 24.20 -14.67 -12.11
C GLN A 140 24.46 -14.68 -10.59
N PRO A 141 23.80 -15.54 -9.80
CA PRO A 141 24.19 -15.74 -8.41
C PRO A 141 25.62 -16.33 -8.36
N PRO A 142 26.41 -16.01 -7.31
CA PRO A 142 27.74 -16.59 -7.13
C PRO A 142 27.65 -18.13 -6.97
N PRO A 143 28.72 -18.87 -7.29
CA PRO A 143 28.76 -20.32 -7.13
C PRO A 143 28.54 -20.73 -5.67
N SER A 144 27.85 -21.86 -5.48
CA SER A 144 27.41 -22.36 -4.17
C SER A 144 28.53 -23.07 -3.39
N ASP A 145 29.54 -22.32 -2.95
CA ASP A 145 30.36 -22.74 -1.81
C ASP A 145 29.59 -22.53 -0.49
N ALA A 146 29.90 -23.33 0.53
CA ALA A 146 29.06 -23.44 1.74
C ALA A 146 28.93 -22.10 2.49
N PRO A 147 27.71 -21.70 2.90
CA PRO A 147 27.46 -20.35 3.38
C PRO A 147 28.14 -20.08 4.73
N SER A 148 29.15 -19.22 4.71
CA SER A 148 29.62 -18.52 5.90
C SER A 148 28.50 -17.58 6.36
N ALA A 149 27.71 -18.04 7.34
CA ALA A 149 26.39 -17.51 7.73
C ALA A 149 26.37 -16.09 8.36
N LEU A 150 27.36 -15.27 8.03
CA LEU A 150 27.58 -13.90 8.52
C LEU A 150 27.88 -12.90 7.40
N GLN A 151 27.94 -13.30 6.12
CA GLN A 151 28.04 -12.37 5.00
C GLN A 151 26.70 -11.64 4.75
N PHE A 152 26.75 -10.46 4.12
CA PHE A 152 25.55 -9.74 3.69
C PHE A 152 25.09 -10.21 2.30
N PRO A 153 23.81 -10.07 1.92
CA PRO A 153 23.28 -10.54 0.64
C PRO A 153 23.71 -9.76 -0.63
N SER A 154 24.91 -9.15 -0.64
CA SER A 154 25.37 -8.29 -1.74
C SER A 154 25.54 -9.04 -3.06
N ILE A 155 25.43 -8.28 -4.14
CA ILE A 155 25.60 -8.67 -5.55
C ILE A 155 26.81 -7.94 -6.16
N LEU A 156 27.41 -7.00 -5.41
CA LEU A 156 28.52 -6.19 -5.87
C LEU A 156 29.86 -6.83 -5.48
N GLY A 157 30.89 -6.65 -6.32
CA GLY A 157 32.25 -7.04 -5.97
C GLY A 157 32.90 -6.10 -4.95
N ASP A 158 33.97 -6.60 -4.34
CA ASP A 158 34.68 -6.14 -3.14
C ASP A 158 34.89 -4.61 -3.01
N GLY A 159 35.00 -3.89 -4.12
CA GLY A 159 35.19 -2.42 -4.15
C GLY A 159 33.93 -1.57 -3.95
N LEU A 160 32.76 -2.17 -3.68
CA LEU A 160 31.51 -1.44 -3.44
C LEU A 160 30.82 -1.80 -2.10
N GLU A 161 31.29 -2.82 -1.38
CA GLU A 161 30.73 -3.22 -0.08
C GLU A 161 30.80 -2.08 0.95
N GLU A 162 31.88 -1.27 0.94
CA GLU A 162 32.04 -0.10 1.81
C GLU A 162 30.86 0.86 1.71
N LYS A 163 30.36 1.13 0.49
CA LYS A 163 29.19 2.00 0.28
C LYS A 163 27.90 1.38 0.79
N GLU A 164 27.74 0.06 0.66
CA GLU A 164 26.56 -0.63 1.19
C GLU A 164 26.57 -0.66 2.72
N ILE A 165 27.74 -0.85 3.35
CA ILE A 165 27.94 -0.68 4.80
C ILE A 165 27.56 0.74 5.25
N ASP A 166 28.00 1.76 4.50
CA ASP A 166 27.70 3.17 4.76
C ASP A 166 26.18 3.48 4.69
N LEU A 167 25.48 2.86 3.74
CA LEU A 167 24.02 2.93 3.59
C LEU A 167 23.26 2.09 4.64
N ILE A 168 23.82 0.96 5.10
CA ILE A 168 23.28 0.14 6.21
C ILE A 168 23.37 0.90 7.53
N MET A 169 24.52 1.52 7.82
CA MET A 169 24.70 2.32 9.03
C MET A 169 23.76 3.53 9.03
N TYR A 170 23.63 4.22 7.88
CA TYR A 170 22.63 5.28 7.72
C TYR A 170 21.19 4.76 7.88
N TYR A 171 20.88 3.55 7.41
CA TYR A 171 19.55 2.96 7.60
C TYR A 171 19.22 2.72 9.08
N VAL A 172 20.10 2.04 9.80
CA VAL A 172 19.91 1.64 11.21
C VAL A 172 19.90 2.85 12.15
N VAL A 173 20.77 3.83 11.92
CA VAL A 173 20.93 5.00 12.79
C VAL A 173 19.93 6.11 12.47
N GLU A 174 19.72 6.44 11.19
CA GLU A 174 18.95 7.61 10.76
C GLU A 174 17.60 7.26 10.15
N VAL A 175 17.56 6.41 9.12
CA VAL A 175 16.33 6.22 8.32
C VAL A 175 15.24 5.52 9.11
N PHE A 176 15.56 4.42 9.79
CA PHE A 176 14.60 3.65 10.57
C PHE A 176 13.89 4.49 11.66
N PRO A 177 14.57 5.25 12.55
CA PRO A 177 13.88 6.13 13.50
C PRO A 177 13.20 7.35 12.85
N ARG A 178 13.59 7.80 11.64
CA ARG A 178 12.83 8.82 10.87
C ARG A 178 11.54 8.26 10.25
N GLN A 179 11.48 6.94 10.04
CA GLN A 179 10.27 6.22 9.64
C GLN A 179 9.38 5.83 10.84
N HIS A 180 9.99 5.45 11.97
CA HIS A 180 9.32 4.97 13.17
C HIS A 180 9.67 5.85 14.39
N SER A 181 8.88 6.90 14.61
CA SER A 181 9.19 7.95 15.60
C SER A 181 9.42 7.45 17.02
N SER A 182 8.76 6.37 17.42
CA SER A 182 8.87 5.79 18.76
C SER A 182 10.28 5.26 19.07
N TYR A 183 11.09 5.00 18.03
CA TYR A 183 12.50 4.64 18.16
C TYR A 183 13.44 5.87 18.25
N GLN A 184 12.94 7.11 18.14
CA GLN A 184 13.76 8.31 18.32
C GLN A 184 14.15 8.45 19.80
N GLY A 185 15.45 8.39 20.08
CA GLY A 185 16.00 8.36 21.45
C GLY A 185 16.22 6.96 22.04
N THR A 186 15.73 5.88 21.40
CA THR A 186 16.07 4.49 21.79
C THR A 186 17.53 4.18 21.52
N SER A 187 18.12 3.27 22.29
CA SER A 187 19.46 2.75 22.03
C SER A 187 19.52 2.03 20.68
N VAL A 188 20.62 2.17 19.95
CA VAL A 188 20.87 1.39 18.72
C VAL A 188 20.90 -0.13 19.03
N MET A 189 21.21 -0.52 20.26
CA MET A 189 21.20 -1.92 20.69
C MET A 189 19.80 -2.56 20.70
N GLU A 190 18.75 -1.77 20.97
CA GLU A 190 17.34 -2.22 20.90
C GLU A 190 16.93 -2.56 19.46
N ARG A 191 17.63 -1.97 18.49
CA ARG A 191 17.47 -2.16 17.04
C ARG A 191 18.46 -3.16 16.45
N SER A 192 19.21 -3.90 17.28
CA SER A 192 20.18 -4.92 16.83
C SER A 192 19.58 -6.00 15.92
N TRP A 193 18.28 -6.30 16.07
CA TRP A 193 17.54 -7.21 15.21
C TRP A 193 17.50 -6.77 13.73
N LEU A 194 17.63 -5.46 13.43
CA LEU A 194 17.76 -4.99 12.05
C LEU A 194 18.96 -5.63 11.35
N LEU A 195 20.11 -5.71 12.02
CA LEU A 195 21.32 -6.35 11.46
C LEU A 195 21.14 -7.86 11.26
N CYS A 196 20.33 -8.51 12.09
CA CYS A 196 19.97 -9.93 11.92
C CYS A 196 19.14 -10.13 10.64
N VAL A 197 18.09 -9.33 10.42
CA VAL A 197 17.25 -9.40 9.22
C VAL A 197 18.03 -8.97 7.97
N LEU A 198 18.83 -7.91 8.03
CA LEU A 198 19.65 -7.43 6.92
C LEU A 198 20.67 -8.47 6.41
N LYS A 199 21.18 -9.35 7.28
CA LYS A 199 22.06 -10.46 6.86
C LYS A 199 21.31 -11.66 6.29
N ARG A 200 20.04 -11.84 6.64
CA ARG A 200 19.29 -13.08 6.38
C ARG A 200 18.20 -12.95 5.31
N SER A 201 17.68 -11.75 5.07
CA SER A 201 16.75 -11.45 3.97
C SER A 201 17.41 -10.60 2.89
N SER A 202 17.50 -11.15 1.67
CA SER A 202 17.95 -10.38 0.49
C SER A 202 16.99 -9.24 0.15
N SER A 203 15.69 -9.43 0.33
CA SER A 203 14.70 -8.40 0.01
C SER A 203 14.83 -7.22 0.97
N PHE A 204 14.79 -7.47 2.28
CA PHE A 204 14.94 -6.43 3.30
C PHE A 204 16.25 -5.64 3.18
N TYR A 205 17.35 -6.33 2.84
CA TYR A 205 18.65 -5.73 2.56
C TYR A 205 18.55 -4.65 1.47
N TYR A 206 18.07 -5.02 0.28
CA TYR A 206 17.96 -4.07 -0.83
C TYR A 206 16.88 -3.00 -0.62
N THR A 207 15.77 -3.31 0.08
CA THR A 207 14.78 -2.27 0.44
C THR A 207 15.41 -1.21 1.34
N SER A 208 16.23 -1.62 2.31
CA SER A 208 16.91 -0.74 3.26
C SER A 208 17.99 0.12 2.59
N LEU A 209 18.78 -0.46 1.68
CA LEU A 209 19.75 0.29 0.86
C LEU A 209 19.06 1.33 -0.04
N SER A 210 17.93 0.98 -0.67
CA SER A 210 17.13 1.90 -1.47
C SER A 210 16.56 3.04 -0.62
N LEU A 211 15.97 2.74 0.53
CA LEU A 211 15.48 3.75 1.49
C LEU A 211 16.61 4.69 1.95
N SER A 212 17.81 4.18 2.25
CA SER A 212 18.97 5.02 2.57
C SER A 212 19.39 5.94 1.44
N ALA A 213 19.44 5.44 0.20
CA ALA A 213 19.73 6.27 -0.96
C ALA A 213 18.65 7.35 -1.18
N HIS A 214 17.36 7.01 -1.01
CA HIS A 214 16.25 7.96 -1.07
C HIS A 214 16.33 9.06 0.00
N TYR A 215 16.54 8.70 1.27
CA TYR A 215 16.61 9.66 2.37
C TYR A 215 17.88 10.53 2.31
N ARG A 216 19.00 10.03 1.76
CA ARG A 216 20.15 10.87 1.38
C ARG A 216 19.77 11.82 0.22
N LEU A 217 19.07 11.34 -0.82
CA LEU A 217 18.64 12.14 -1.97
C LEU A 217 17.68 13.29 -1.61
N MET A 218 16.80 13.07 -0.61
CA MET A 218 15.91 14.10 -0.07
C MET A 218 16.60 15.07 0.90
N SER A 219 17.78 14.72 1.43
CA SER A 219 18.62 15.62 2.25
C SER A 219 19.61 16.45 1.40
N MET A 220 19.74 16.15 0.11
CA MET A 220 20.69 16.79 -0.82
C MET A 220 20.06 17.97 -1.58
N PRO A 221 20.73 19.14 -1.66
CA PRO A 221 20.25 20.29 -2.44
C PRO A 221 19.98 19.98 -3.93
N GLU A 222 19.08 20.75 -4.53
CA GLU A 222 18.83 20.69 -5.97
C GLU A 222 20.05 21.22 -6.73
N GLY A 223 20.69 20.34 -7.51
CA GLY A 223 21.97 20.61 -8.19
C GLY A 223 23.23 20.07 -7.50
N GLY A 224 23.10 19.41 -6.33
CA GLY A 224 24.25 18.81 -5.63
C GLY A 224 25.01 17.77 -6.48
N GLN A 225 26.34 17.85 -6.50
CA GLN A 225 27.19 16.90 -7.21
C GLN A 225 26.95 15.47 -6.70
N GLY A 226 26.85 14.50 -7.62
CA GLY A 226 26.53 13.11 -7.30
C GLY A 226 25.04 12.76 -7.19
N ARG A 227 24.11 13.74 -7.19
CA ARG A 227 22.66 13.51 -7.10
C ARG A 227 22.14 12.47 -8.10
N THR A 228 22.63 12.51 -9.35
CA THR A 228 22.26 11.55 -10.41
C THR A 228 22.75 10.13 -10.13
N ALA A 229 23.95 9.96 -9.57
CA ALA A 229 24.48 8.65 -9.22
C ALA A 229 23.72 8.04 -8.04
N LEU A 230 23.39 8.86 -7.03
CA LEU A 230 22.58 8.42 -5.89
C LEU A 230 21.15 8.02 -6.30
N LEU A 231 20.57 8.70 -7.30
CA LEU A 231 19.29 8.29 -7.91
C LEU A 231 19.41 6.94 -8.63
N GLN A 232 20.50 6.68 -9.36
CA GLN A 232 20.77 5.40 -10.01
C GLN A 232 21.01 4.27 -8.99
N GLU A 233 21.72 4.54 -7.89
CA GLU A 233 21.88 3.61 -6.77
C GLU A 233 20.52 3.28 -6.13
N TYR A 234 19.69 4.29 -5.84
CA TYR A 234 18.31 4.14 -5.33
C TYR A 234 17.43 3.24 -6.21
N GLU A 235 17.34 3.50 -7.52
CA GLU A 235 16.52 2.69 -8.45
C GLU A 235 17.07 1.28 -8.65
N ARG A 236 18.40 1.11 -8.66
CA ARG A 236 19.03 -0.23 -8.69
C ARG A 236 18.62 -1.04 -7.47
N TYR A 237 18.79 -0.49 -6.27
CA TYR A 237 18.41 -1.18 -5.03
C TYR A 237 16.90 -1.45 -4.97
N LYS A 238 16.07 -0.52 -5.45
CA LYS A 238 14.61 -0.72 -5.56
C LYS A 238 14.27 -1.91 -6.47
N THR A 239 14.92 -2.00 -7.62
CA THR A 239 14.74 -3.10 -8.58
C THR A 239 15.18 -4.45 -7.97
N CYS A 240 16.34 -4.50 -7.32
CA CYS A 240 16.82 -5.71 -6.62
C CYS A 240 15.89 -6.13 -5.47
N SER A 241 15.37 -5.16 -4.69
CA SER A 241 14.41 -5.38 -3.61
C SER A 241 13.13 -6.06 -4.10
N LEU A 242 12.52 -5.50 -5.15
CA LEU A 242 11.28 -6.02 -5.74
C LEU A 242 11.48 -7.43 -6.32
N PHE A 243 12.56 -7.64 -7.10
CA PHE A 243 12.90 -8.95 -7.66
C PHE A 243 13.04 -10.03 -6.58
N ARG A 244 13.78 -9.74 -5.49
CA ARG A 244 13.97 -10.69 -4.39
C ARG A 244 12.70 -10.93 -3.57
N PHE A 245 11.82 -9.94 -3.47
CA PHE A 245 10.48 -10.13 -2.86
C PHE A 245 9.59 -11.05 -3.71
N GLN A 246 9.65 -10.93 -5.03
CA GLN A 246 8.87 -11.77 -5.95
C GLN A 246 9.37 -13.21 -5.94
N GLU A 247 10.68 -13.44 -5.82
CA GLU A 247 11.29 -14.76 -5.61
C GLU A 247 10.81 -15.40 -4.28
N LEU A 248 10.75 -14.62 -3.20
CA LEU A 248 10.23 -15.04 -1.90
C LEU A 248 8.73 -15.43 -1.97
N VAL A 249 7.87 -14.57 -2.54
CA VAL A 249 6.43 -14.86 -2.65
C VAL A 249 6.15 -16.02 -3.62
N SER A 250 6.93 -16.17 -4.69
CA SER A 250 6.77 -17.26 -5.68
C SER A 250 7.37 -18.60 -5.25
N SER A 251 8.17 -18.63 -4.18
CA SER A 251 8.66 -19.87 -3.55
C SER A 251 7.74 -20.32 -2.42
N ALA A 252 7.17 -19.39 -1.64
CA ALA A 252 6.16 -19.68 -0.62
C ALA A 252 4.90 -20.40 -1.15
N THR A 253 4.57 -20.23 -2.43
CA THR A 253 3.44 -20.92 -3.09
C THR A 253 3.77 -22.31 -3.64
N ARG A 254 5.01 -22.81 -3.48
CA ARG A 254 5.44 -24.14 -3.95
C ARG A 254 5.57 -25.13 -2.79
N PRO A 255 4.77 -26.22 -2.73
CA PRO A 255 4.77 -27.16 -1.60
C PRO A 255 6.07 -27.96 -1.34
N GLN A 256 7.12 -27.80 -2.16
CA GLN A 256 8.35 -28.60 -2.09
C GLN A 256 9.59 -27.77 -2.45
N SER A 257 10.04 -26.90 -1.54
CA SER A 257 11.37 -26.29 -1.62
C SER A 257 12.12 -26.46 -0.28
N PRO A 258 13.23 -27.24 -0.23
CA PRO A 258 13.91 -27.59 1.02
C PRO A 258 14.94 -26.53 1.46
N ILE A 259 14.67 -25.24 1.26
CA ILE A 259 15.57 -24.13 1.60
C ILE A 259 14.94 -23.29 2.72
N SER A 260 14.88 -23.89 3.91
CA SER A 260 14.55 -23.17 5.14
C SER A 260 15.76 -22.35 5.62
N THR A 261 16.01 -21.22 4.96
CA THR A 261 17.02 -20.23 5.37
C THR A 261 16.41 -18.90 5.79
N GLY A 262 15.17 -18.63 5.35
CA GLY A 262 14.47 -17.35 5.48
C GLY A 262 14.21 -16.91 6.91
N VAL A 263 13.84 -15.64 7.05
CA VAL A 263 13.47 -15.00 8.32
C VAL A 263 12.04 -15.40 8.70
N VAL A 264 11.75 -15.64 9.98
CA VAL A 264 10.37 -15.92 10.43
C VAL A 264 9.45 -14.76 10.06
N GLY A 265 8.47 -15.04 9.18
CA GLY A 265 7.55 -14.03 8.64
C GLY A 265 8.15 -13.06 7.63
N GLU A 266 9.22 -13.44 6.91
CA GLU A 266 9.93 -12.58 5.95
C GLU A 266 9.01 -11.87 4.95
N SER A 267 7.97 -12.53 4.43
CA SER A 267 7.01 -11.93 3.49
C SER A 267 6.20 -10.78 4.10
N VAL A 268 5.92 -10.82 5.41
CA VAL A 268 5.26 -9.75 6.15
C VAL A 268 6.23 -8.58 6.33
N ILE A 269 7.44 -8.88 6.84
CA ILE A 269 8.50 -7.89 7.08
C ILE A 269 8.86 -7.13 5.81
N CYS A 270 9.17 -7.85 4.73
CA CYS A 270 9.57 -7.26 3.45
C CYS A 270 8.39 -6.60 2.72
N GLY A 271 7.18 -7.16 2.81
CA GLY A 271 5.99 -6.56 2.21
C GLY A 271 5.68 -5.18 2.80
N VAL A 272 5.75 -5.03 4.13
CA VAL A 272 5.59 -3.73 4.80
C VAL A 272 6.75 -2.78 4.45
N GLN A 273 8.00 -3.26 4.50
CA GLN A 273 9.16 -2.42 4.19
C GLN A 273 9.15 -1.90 2.74
N ILE A 274 8.67 -2.72 1.79
CA ILE A 274 8.49 -2.32 0.39
C ILE A 274 7.29 -1.40 0.23
N ALA A 275 6.18 -1.61 0.95
CA ALA A 275 5.09 -0.65 0.98
C ALA A 275 5.57 0.75 1.41
N MET A 276 6.42 0.81 2.45
CA MET A 276 7.06 2.05 2.90
C MET A 276 8.00 2.67 1.86
N LEU A 277 8.74 1.85 1.10
CA LEU A 277 9.58 2.32 -0.02
C LEU A 277 8.72 2.91 -1.16
N GLU A 278 7.63 2.24 -1.54
CA GLU A 278 6.71 2.75 -2.57
C GLU A 278 5.96 4.01 -2.10
N ALA A 279 5.61 4.12 -0.82
CA ALA A 279 5.00 5.32 -0.25
C ALA A 279 5.94 6.54 -0.33
N VAL A 280 7.22 6.42 0.05
CA VAL A 280 8.20 7.53 -0.13
C VAL A 280 8.55 7.76 -1.61
N SER A 281 8.41 6.73 -2.47
CA SER A 281 8.44 6.88 -3.93
C SER A 281 7.26 7.67 -4.51
N LYS A 282 6.25 8.02 -3.68
CA LYS A 282 4.94 8.57 -4.08
C LYS A 282 4.09 7.62 -4.95
N ASN A 283 4.42 6.33 -4.95
CA ASN A 283 3.70 5.27 -5.66
C ASN A 283 2.71 4.56 -4.71
N MET A 284 1.65 5.29 -4.36
CA MET A 284 0.72 4.86 -3.31
C MET A 284 -0.10 3.61 -3.70
N GLN A 285 -0.31 3.36 -5.00
CA GLN A 285 -1.00 2.17 -5.49
C GLN A 285 -0.17 0.89 -5.22
N SER A 286 1.13 0.88 -5.55
CA SER A 286 1.99 -0.26 -5.19
C SER A 286 2.18 -0.37 -3.69
N SER A 287 2.24 0.75 -2.95
CA SER A 287 2.28 0.72 -1.48
C SER A 287 1.11 -0.07 -0.89
N TYR A 288 -0.11 0.20 -1.34
CA TYR A 288 -1.30 -0.55 -0.90
C TYR A 288 -1.23 -2.04 -1.29
N LEU A 289 -0.82 -2.37 -2.53
CA LEU A 289 -0.71 -3.76 -2.98
C LEU A 289 0.27 -4.58 -2.13
N HIS A 290 1.44 -4.02 -1.79
CA HIS A 290 2.41 -4.68 -0.92
C HIS A 290 1.93 -4.81 0.53
N LEU A 291 1.20 -3.81 1.05
CA LEU A 291 0.61 -3.86 2.39
C LEU A 291 -0.49 -4.92 2.50
N SER A 292 -1.38 -4.99 1.51
CA SER A 292 -2.46 -6.00 1.41
C SER A 292 -1.90 -7.43 1.24
N SER A 293 -0.81 -7.57 0.48
CA SER A 293 -0.07 -8.83 0.37
C SER A 293 0.57 -9.25 1.71
N ALA A 294 1.11 -8.31 2.48
CA ALA A 294 1.62 -8.57 3.83
C ALA A 294 0.51 -8.94 4.83
N ALA A 295 -0.67 -8.31 4.73
CA ALA A 295 -1.86 -8.64 5.52
C ALA A 295 -2.29 -10.11 5.32
N LEU A 296 -2.40 -10.54 4.07
CA LEU A 296 -2.72 -11.93 3.72
C LEU A 296 -1.62 -12.91 4.17
N SER A 297 -0.35 -12.54 4.02
CA SER A 297 0.80 -13.34 4.49
C SER A 297 0.78 -13.52 6.02
N LEU A 298 0.40 -12.50 6.78
CA LEU A 298 0.28 -12.56 8.24
C LEU A 298 -0.87 -13.48 8.68
N ALA A 299 -2.02 -13.42 7.98
CA ALA A 299 -3.14 -14.33 8.25
C ALA A 299 -2.73 -15.81 8.02
N GLN A 300 -2.11 -16.10 6.87
CA GLN A 300 -1.62 -17.46 6.54
C GLN A 300 -0.61 -17.98 7.56
N LEU A 301 0.33 -17.15 8.02
CA LEU A 301 1.34 -17.53 9.02
C LEU A 301 0.71 -17.95 10.37
N LEU A 302 -0.29 -17.20 10.83
CA LEU A 302 -0.95 -17.44 12.11
C LEU A 302 -1.90 -18.64 12.04
N ASP A 303 -2.68 -18.78 10.96
CA ASP A 303 -3.56 -19.95 10.79
C ASP A 303 -2.74 -21.25 10.63
N ASN A 304 -1.63 -21.24 9.88
CA ASN A 304 -0.71 -22.38 9.76
C ASN A 304 -0.10 -22.80 11.12
N THR A 305 0.23 -21.85 12.00
CA THR A 305 0.76 -22.17 13.33
C THR A 305 -0.30 -22.87 14.18
N SER A 306 -1.55 -22.38 14.15
CA SER A 306 -2.65 -23.00 14.91
C SER A 306 -2.94 -24.46 14.49
N ALA A 307 -2.72 -24.80 13.23
CA ALA A 307 -2.85 -26.17 12.74
C ALA A 307 -1.75 -27.10 13.30
N LEU A 308 -0.50 -26.62 13.41
CA LEU A 308 0.62 -27.39 13.94
C LEU A 308 0.43 -27.76 15.42
N ASP A 309 0.09 -26.79 16.27
CA ASP A 309 -0.15 -27.01 17.71
C ASP A 309 -1.24 -28.08 17.93
N SER A 310 -2.32 -28.03 17.14
CA SER A 310 -3.44 -28.99 17.21
C SER A 310 -3.09 -30.43 16.85
N SER A 311 -1.93 -30.68 16.25
CA SER A 311 -1.40 -32.04 16.01
C SER A 311 -0.64 -32.63 17.20
N SER A 312 -0.34 -31.82 18.22
CA SER A 312 0.39 -32.21 19.41
C SER A 312 -0.55 -32.41 20.62
N ILE A 313 -0.44 -33.55 21.29
CA ILE A 313 -1.31 -33.87 22.44
C ILE A 313 -0.78 -33.20 23.71
N SER A 314 -1.14 -31.93 23.91
CA SER A 314 -0.97 -31.24 25.19
C SER A 314 -2.14 -30.27 25.45
N THR A 315 -2.58 -30.14 26.71
CA THR A 315 -3.92 -29.64 27.05
C THR A 315 -4.03 -28.13 27.27
N ASN A 316 -3.10 -27.33 26.72
CA ASN A 316 -3.09 -25.87 26.86
C ASN A 316 -3.24 -25.22 25.48
N THR A 317 -4.41 -24.65 25.20
CA THR A 317 -4.69 -23.96 23.93
C THR A 317 -3.87 -22.65 23.86
N THR A 318 -2.72 -22.70 23.19
CA THR A 318 -1.90 -21.53 22.87
C THR A 318 -2.70 -20.54 22.01
N PRO A 319 -2.78 -19.25 22.37
CA PRO A 319 -3.43 -18.26 21.51
C PRO A 319 -2.59 -18.06 20.24
N PRO A 320 -3.19 -17.82 19.06
CA PRO A 320 -2.45 -17.69 17.81
C PRO A 320 -1.49 -16.49 17.81
N SER A 321 -1.75 -15.48 18.64
CA SER A 321 -0.88 -14.33 18.90
C SER A 321 0.43 -14.69 19.61
N SER A 322 0.57 -15.89 20.18
CA SER A 322 1.80 -16.36 20.83
C SER A 322 3.03 -16.25 19.92
N VAL A 323 2.88 -16.43 18.60
CA VAL A 323 3.92 -16.20 17.58
C VAL A 323 4.48 -14.76 17.65
N LEU A 324 3.64 -13.80 18.04
CA LEU A 324 3.97 -12.38 18.13
C LEU A 324 4.31 -11.95 19.56
N THR A 325 3.81 -12.62 20.60
CA THR A 325 3.96 -12.19 22.02
C THR A 325 4.97 -13.01 22.84
N THR A 326 5.42 -14.18 22.35
CA THR A 326 6.35 -15.06 23.06
C THR A 326 7.79 -14.51 23.08
N ASP A 327 8.18 -13.83 24.16
CA ASP A 327 9.56 -13.39 24.42
C ASP A 327 10.45 -14.50 25.05
N LEU A 328 10.46 -15.69 24.46
CA LEU A 328 11.31 -16.78 24.93
C LEU A 328 12.79 -16.58 24.58
N TYR A 329 13.66 -16.97 25.51
CA TYR A 329 15.13 -16.98 25.39
C TYR A 329 15.64 -18.13 24.48
N HIS A 330 15.12 -18.21 23.25
CA HIS A 330 15.50 -19.21 22.25
C HIS A 330 16.16 -18.56 21.02
N ALA A 331 16.91 -19.38 20.26
CA ALA A 331 17.43 -18.98 18.96
C ALA A 331 16.27 -18.55 18.03
N GLY A 332 16.42 -17.41 17.37
CA GLY A 332 15.36 -16.77 16.57
C GLY A 332 14.69 -15.56 17.22
N SER A 333 14.92 -15.27 18.51
CA SER A 333 14.30 -14.13 19.24
C SER A 333 14.36 -12.78 18.50
N MET A 334 15.43 -12.48 17.74
CA MET A 334 15.53 -11.25 16.95
C MET A 334 14.56 -11.21 15.76
N GLU A 335 14.25 -12.35 15.14
CA GLU A 335 13.31 -12.44 14.01
C GLU A 335 11.88 -12.26 14.47
N TYR A 336 11.51 -12.87 15.60
CA TYR A 336 10.21 -12.64 16.24
C TYR A 336 10.01 -11.17 16.66
N LYS A 337 11.07 -10.48 17.11
CA LYS A 337 11.02 -9.03 17.38
C LYS A 337 10.81 -8.20 16.11
N ALA A 338 11.46 -8.59 15.00
CA ALA A 338 11.23 -7.97 13.69
C ALA A 338 9.78 -8.18 13.22
N LEU A 339 9.29 -9.42 13.26
CA LEU A 339 7.93 -9.77 12.86
C LEU A 339 6.87 -9.07 13.72
N ARG A 340 7.05 -9.02 15.06
CA ARG A 340 6.21 -8.25 15.98
C ARG A 340 6.12 -6.78 15.56
N CYS A 341 7.27 -6.14 15.37
CA CYS A 341 7.36 -4.74 14.97
C CYS A 341 6.63 -4.49 13.63
N PHE A 342 6.95 -5.27 12.59
CA PHE A 342 6.34 -5.11 11.27
C PHE A 342 4.85 -5.50 11.21
N SER A 343 4.40 -6.47 12.03
CA SER A 343 2.97 -6.79 12.16
C SER A 343 2.19 -5.65 12.82
N ILE A 344 2.76 -4.99 13.83
CA ILE A 344 2.14 -3.81 14.48
C ILE A 344 2.07 -2.64 13.50
N ILE A 345 3.16 -2.37 12.76
CA ILE A 345 3.21 -1.34 11.71
C ILE A 345 2.15 -1.63 10.62
N LEU A 346 2.03 -2.90 10.19
CA LEU A 346 1.04 -3.37 9.21
C LEU A 346 -0.39 -3.11 9.68
N ILE A 347 -0.78 -3.66 10.83
CA ILE A 347 -2.15 -3.57 11.36
C ILE A 347 -2.57 -2.10 11.53
N TRP A 348 -1.67 -1.26 12.06
CA TRP A 348 -1.91 0.17 12.22
C TRP A 348 -2.12 0.89 10.88
N ASN A 349 -1.24 0.68 9.91
CA ASN A 349 -1.31 1.39 8.63
C ASN A 349 -2.47 0.89 7.75
N ASP A 350 -2.73 -0.42 7.73
CA ASP A 350 -3.76 -1.05 6.89
C ASP A 350 -5.17 -0.68 7.38
N ILE A 351 -5.44 -0.72 8.69
CA ILE A 351 -6.74 -0.29 9.26
C ILE A 351 -7.00 1.20 8.97
N LEU A 352 -6.03 2.08 9.23
CA LEU A 352 -6.21 3.52 9.03
C LEU A 352 -6.34 3.89 7.54
N HIS A 353 -5.68 3.16 6.64
CA HIS A 353 -5.82 3.31 5.19
C HIS A 353 -7.16 2.80 4.66
N CYS A 354 -7.56 1.57 5.00
CA CYS A 354 -8.88 1.03 4.62
C CYS A 354 -10.03 1.88 5.16
N SER A 355 -9.89 2.41 6.38
CA SER A 355 -10.79 3.43 6.94
C SER A 355 -10.96 4.63 6.01
N ALA A 356 -9.88 5.14 5.42
CA ALA A 356 -9.89 6.27 4.50
C ALA A 356 -10.49 5.89 3.14
N GLN A 357 -10.13 4.72 2.60
CA GLN A 357 -10.63 4.20 1.31
C GLN A 357 -12.06 3.64 1.38
N GLN A 358 -12.67 3.55 2.56
CA GLN A 358 -13.99 2.93 2.78
C GLN A 358 -14.03 1.44 2.39
N THR A 359 -12.90 0.76 2.55
CA THR A 359 -12.72 -0.68 2.33
C THR A 359 -12.56 -1.44 3.65
N ILE A 360 -12.64 -2.77 3.60
CA ILE A 360 -12.32 -3.65 4.74
C ILE A 360 -10.91 -4.24 4.50
N PRO A 361 -10.02 -4.27 5.52
CA PRO A 361 -8.72 -4.93 5.41
C PRO A 361 -8.85 -6.41 5.05
N ALA A 362 -7.99 -6.91 4.15
CA ALA A 362 -8.05 -8.31 3.70
C ALA A 362 -7.92 -9.32 4.86
N ALA A 363 -7.19 -8.94 5.91
CA ALA A 363 -6.97 -9.74 7.12
C ALA A 363 -7.84 -9.32 8.32
N ALA A 364 -8.97 -8.62 8.11
CA ALA A 364 -9.79 -8.06 9.20
C ALA A 364 -10.14 -9.05 10.33
N LYS A 365 -10.50 -10.31 10.02
CA LYS A 365 -10.76 -11.35 11.02
C LYS A 365 -9.52 -11.67 11.88
N THR A 366 -8.34 -11.67 11.27
CA THR A 366 -7.05 -11.87 11.95
C THR A 366 -6.71 -10.66 12.82
N TYR A 367 -6.99 -9.45 12.34
CA TYR A 367 -6.81 -8.23 13.13
C TYR A 367 -7.75 -8.19 14.34
N GLN A 368 -9.02 -8.62 14.20
CA GLN A 368 -9.93 -8.80 15.34
C GLN A 368 -9.38 -9.79 16.38
N LYS A 369 -8.86 -10.97 15.95
CA LYS A 369 -8.20 -11.94 16.86
C LYS A 369 -7.02 -11.31 17.60
N LEU A 370 -6.15 -10.58 16.90
CA LEU A 370 -4.92 -9.99 17.47
C LEU A 370 -5.22 -8.79 18.39
N LEU A 371 -6.16 -7.92 18.02
CA LEU A 371 -6.57 -6.76 18.82
C LEU A 371 -7.50 -7.14 19.99
N ALA A 372 -7.91 -8.41 20.11
CA ALA A 372 -8.59 -8.95 21.30
C ALA A 372 -7.62 -9.55 22.34
N ASP A 373 -6.33 -9.73 22.00
CA ASP A 373 -5.32 -10.26 22.91
C ASP A 373 -4.68 -9.14 23.75
N GLU A 374 -5.00 -9.12 25.05
CA GLU A 374 -4.43 -8.17 26.02
C GLU A 374 -2.90 -8.32 26.21
N SER A 375 -2.25 -9.39 25.70
CA SER A 375 -0.79 -9.53 25.65
C SER A 375 -0.14 -8.96 24.38
N PHE A 376 -0.87 -8.84 23.27
CA PHE A 376 -0.39 -8.23 22.03
C PHE A 376 -0.74 -6.75 21.93
N ILE A 377 -1.94 -6.36 22.39
CA ILE A 377 -2.46 -4.99 22.25
C ILE A 377 -1.62 -3.88 22.92
N PRO A 378 -0.86 -4.08 24.03
CA PRO A 378 -0.10 -3.00 24.65
C PRO A 378 1.13 -2.62 23.80
N LEU A 379 1.67 -3.57 23.04
CA LEU A 379 2.92 -3.46 22.27
C LEU A 379 2.86 -2.38 21.19
N PHE A 380 1.65 -1.96 20.78
CA PHE A 380 1.44 -0.82 19.89
C PHE A 380 2.00 0.48 20.48
N ALA A 381 1.90 0.70 21.80
CA ALA A 381 2.30 1.95 22.43
C ALA A 381 3.80 2.28 22.20
N ASP A 382 4.65 1.25 22.16
CA ASP A 382 6.11 1.39 21.99
C ASP A 382 6.54 1.44 20.52
N ILE A 383 5.71 0.98 19.58
CA ILE A 383 6.02 0.97 18.14
C ILE A 383 5.43 2.18 17.42
N VAL A 384 4.16 2.52 17.67
CA VAL A 384 3.43 3.62 16.97
C VAL A 384 3.11 4.82 17.86
N GLY A 385 3.48 4.81 19.14
CA GLY A 385 3.30 5.96 20.04
C GLY A 385 1.84 6.21 20.46
N CYS A 386 0.99 5.20 20.36
CA CYS A 386 -0.45 5.23 20.66
C CYS A 386 -0.92 3.84 21.11
N GLU A 387 -1.86 3.73 22.05
CA GLU A 387 -2.32 2.42 22.55
C GLU A 387 -3.19 1.69 21.51
N GLY A 388 -2.90 0.40 21.25
CA GLY A 388 -3.47 -0.34 20.12
C GLY A 388 -5.00 -0.51 20.15
N TRP A 389 -5.63 -0.36 21.32
CA TRP A 389 -7.07 -0.54 21.48
C TRP A 389 -7.91 0.47 20.69
N VAL A 390 -7.36 1.62 20.29
CA VAL A 390 -8.07 2.60 19.46
C VAL A 390 -8.39 2.06 18.06
N LEU A 391 -7.65 1.06 17.58
CA LEU A 391 -7.93 0.41 16.29
C LEU A 391 -9.18 -0.47 16.32
N VAL A 392 -9.59 -0.98 17.48
CA VAL A 392 -10.78 -1.83 17.63
C VAL A 392 -12.07 -1.11 17.20
N PRO A 393 -12.47 0.03 17.80
CA PRO A 393 -13.68 0.74 17.38
C PRO A 393 -13.58 1.31 15.96
N ILE A 394 -12.38 1.58 15.44
CA ILE A 394 -12.18 1.98 14.03
C ILE A 394 -12.52 0.81 13.10
N LEU A 395 -11.97 -0.38 13.35
CA LEU A 395 -12.23 -1.58 12.56
C LEU A 395 -13.71 -2.00 12.65
N GLU A 396 -14.30 -2.00 13.85
CA GLU A 396 -15.73 -2.31 14.02
C GLU A 396 -16.63 -1.26 13.33
N ALA A 397 -16.28 0.03 13.36
CA ALA A 397 -17.03 1.06 12.62
C ALA A 397 -16.93 0.88 11.09
N MET A 398 -15.81 0.36 10.57
CA MET A 398 -15.65 0.03 9.16
C MET A 398 -16.49 -1.20 8.75
N LEU A 399 -16.51 -2.24 9.59
CA LEU A 399 -17.39 -3.40 9.40
C LEU A 399 -18.87 -3.00 9.47
N LEU A 400 -19.23 -2.15 10.43
CA LEU A 400 -20.57 -1.57 10.58
C LEU A 400 -20.97 -0.76 9.34
N ALA A 401 -20.06 0.05 8.78
CA ALA A 401 -20.33 0.83 7.57
C ALA A 401 -20.61 -0.06 6.36
N SER A 402 -19.84 -1.15 6.19
CA SER A 402 -20.08 -2.12 5.13
C SER A 402 -21.38 -2.90 5.32
N TRP A 403 -21.71 -3.29 6.56
CA TRP A 403 -23.00 -3.92 6.88
C TRP A 403 -24.17 -2.97 6.60
N LYS A 404 -24.08 -1.71 7.05
CA LYS A 404 -25.12 -0.69 6.79
C LYS A 404 -25.37 -0.54 5.28
N LYS A 405 -24.30 -0.40 4.48
CA LYS A 405 -24.37 -0.28 3.02
C LYS A 405 -25.02 -1.50 2.35
N ASP A 406 -24.72 -2.71 2.83
CA ASP A 406 -25.35 -3.96 2.36
C ASP A 406 -26.86 -4.01 2.68
N GLN A 407 -27.24 -3.63 3.91
CA GLN A 407 -28.63 -3.60 4.34
C GLN A 407 -29.44 -2.48 3.66
N GLU A 408 -28.82 -1.33 3.38
CA GLU A 408 -29.40 -0.26 2.56
C GLU A 408 -29.65 -0.73 1.12
N ALA A 409 -28.66 -1.39 0.49
CA ALA A 409 -28.79 -1.94 -0.85
C ALA A 409 -29.87 -3.04 -0.96
N LYS A 410 -30.13 -3.77 0.12
CA LYS A 410 -31.20 -4.78 0.22
C LYS A 410 -32.56 -4.21 0.62
N GLY A 411 -32.65 -2.93 1.00
CA GLY A 411 -33.87 -2.33 1.56
C GLY A 411 -34.27 -2.88 2.95
N GLN A 412 -33.31 -3.44 3.69
CA GLN A 412 -33.52 -4.20 4.93
C GLN A 412 -32.96 -3.50 6.19
N LEU A 413 -32.44 -2.27 6.08
CA LEU A 413 -31.80 -1.55 7.19
C LEU A 413 -32.73 -1.35 8.40
N SER A 414 -32.56 -2.20 9.41
CA SER A 414 -33.16 -2.04 10.73
C SER A 414 -32.44 -0.94 11.51
N ILE A 415 -33.05 0.24 11.62
CA ILE A 415 -32.51 1.36 12.42
C ILE A 415 -32.28 0.95 13.88
N ARG A 416 -33.16 0.10 14.45
CA ARG A 416 -32.97 -0.44 15.80
C ARG A 416 -31.71 -1.29 15.91
N GLU A 417 -31.44 -2.15 14.92
CA GLU A 417 -30.23 -2.98 14.93
C GLU A 417 -28.97 -2.14 14.69
N LEU A 418 -29.03 -1.16 13.79
CA LEU A 418 -27.94 -0.19 13.58
C LEU A 418 -27.57 0.48 14.90
N LEU A 419 -28.54 1.03 15.64
CA LEU A 419 -28.29 1.64 16.95
C LEU A 419 -27.73 0.63 17.96
N THR A 420 -28.30 -0.58 18.08
CA THR A 420 -27.76 -1.62 18.99
C THR A 420 -26.29 -1.99 18.69
N LYS A 421 -25.85 -1.97 17.42
CA LYS A 421 -24.43 -2.17 17.07
C LYS A 421 -23.57 -0.95 17.42
N VAL A 422 -24.11 0.26 17.30
CA VAL A 422 -23.43 1.52 17.66
C VAL A 422 -23.25 1.61 19.17
N ASP A 423 -24.31 1.39 19.94
CA ASP A 423 -24.31 1.38 21.42
C ASP A 423 -23.22 0.44 21.98
N HIS A 424 -23.00 -0.70 21.31
CA HIS A 424 -21.96 -1.66 21.68
C HIS A 424 -20.54 -1.11 21.47
N ILE A 425 -20.26 -0.50 20.31
CA ILE A 425 -18.94 0.11 20.01
C ILE A 425 -18.70 1.32 20.91
N GLU A 426 -19.72 2.17 21.13
CA GLU A 426 -19.67 3.32 22.03
C GLU A 426 -19.42 2.91 23.49
N SER A 427 -20.00 1.81 23.95
CA SER A 427 -19.77 1.28 25.30
C SER A 427 -18.31 0.86 25.50
N ILE A 428 -17.74 0.10 24.56
CA ILE A 428 -16.33 -0.36 24.60
C ILE A 428 -15.37 0.85 24.58
N LEU A 429 -15.59 1.78 23.66
CA LEU A 429 -14.79 3.00 23.50
C LEU A 429 -14.93 3.92 24.73
N GLY A 430 -16.15 4.07 25.26
CA GLY A 430 -16.47 4.83 26.46
C GLY A 430 -15.83 4.26 27.73
N ASP A 431 -15.79 2.94 27.90
CA ASP A 431 -15.19 2.30 29.08
C ASP A 431 -13.65 2.36 29.08
N ARG A 432 -12.99 2.26 27.92
CA ARG A 432 -11.55 2.58 27.81
C ARG A 432 -11.32 4.08 28.06
N MET A 433 -12.15 4.96 27.49
CA MET A 433 -12.07 6.42 27.69
C MET A 433 -12.23 6.85 29.16
N LYS A 434 -13.12 6.22 29.94
CA LYS A 434 -13.29 6.48 31.39
C LYS A 434 -12.00 6.25 32.18
N ARG A 435 -11.15 5.30 31.75
CA ARG A 435 -9.85 5.01 32.38
C ARG A 435 -8.76 5.99 31.93
N LEU A 436 -8.78 6.40 30.66
CA LEU A 436 -7.77 7.29 30.07
C LEU A 436 -7.94 8.77 30.46
N ALA A 437 -9.17 9.29 30.48
CA ALA A 437 -9.43 10.73 30.64
C ALA A 437 -8.84 11.34 31.92
N PRO A 438 -8.87 10.70 33.12
CA PRO A 438 -8.26 11.25 34.33
C PRO A 438 -6.72 11.34 34.28
N ALA A 439 -6.05 10.56 33.44
CA ALA A 439 -4.61 10.67 33.24
C ALA A 439 -4.28 11.91 32.39
N VAL A 440 -5.01 12.10 31.28
CA VAL A 440 -4.85 13.26 30.38
C VAL A 440 -5.24 14.58 31.05
N LEU A 441 -6.29 14.60 31.86
CA LEU A 441 -6.73 15.84 32.53
C LEU A 441 -5.71 16.38 33.54
N ARG A 442 -4.99 15.50 34.28
CA ARG A 442 -3.94 15.92 35.23
C ARG A 442 -2.76 16.63 34.55
N GLN A 443 -2.48 16.35 33.28
CA GLN A 443 -1.45 17.05 32.50
C GLN A 443 -1.81 18.53 32.25
N LYS A 444 -3.10 18.87 32.18
CA LYS A 444 -3.57 20.26 32.07
C LYS A 444 -3.27 21.09 33.33
N GLU A 445 -3.18 20.42 34.48
CA GLU A 445 -2.92 21.04 35.79
C GLU A 445 -1.42 21.12 36.10
N ALA A 446 -0.63 20.16 35.63
CA ALA A 446 0.83 20.10 35.86
C ALA A 446 1.66 21.06 34.99
N GLY A 447 1.11 21.56 33.87
CA GLY A 447 1.80 22.47 32.96
C GLY A 447 2.66 21.77 31.90
N ILE A 448 3.25 22.57 31.00
CA ILE A 448 3.88 22.07 29.77
C ILE A 448 5.34 21.62 29.98
N SER A 449 6.01 22.08 31.04
CA SER A 449 7.48 22.01 31.19
C SER A 449 8.05 20.65 31.63
N SER A 450 7.25 19.59 31.79
CA SER A 450 7.72 18.26 32.23
C SER A 450 6.95 17.08 31.63
N GLN A 451 6.55 17.17 30.35
CA GLN A 451 5.82 16.10 29.67
C GLN A 451 6.69 14.84 29.48
N SER A 452 6.28 13.72 30.07
CA SER A 452 6.92 12.42 29.86
C SER A 452 6.48 11.80 28.52
N PRO A 453 7.29 10.91 27.91
CA PRO A 453 6.89 10.17 26.70
C PRO A 453 5.57 9.40 26.89
N GLU A 454 5.32 8.89 28.09
CA GLU A 454 4.08 8.20 28.46
C GLU A 454 2.86 9.13 28.40
N GLN A 455 2.96 10.33 29.00
CA GLN A 455 1.89 11.34 28.96
C GLN A 455 1.55 11.74 27.52
N ILE A 456 2.56 11.92 26.66
CA ILE A 456 2.37 12.24 25.24
C ILE A 456 1.61 11.10 24.52
N ARG A 457 1.95 9.83 24.77
CA ARG A 457 1.20 8.67 24.24
C ARG A 457 -0.25 8.64 24.70
N LEU A 458 -0.52 8.98 25.97
CA LEU A 458 -1.89 9.04 26.51
C LEU A 458 -2.71 10.16 25.85
N VAL A 459 -2.11 11.33 25.57
CA VAL A 459 -2.77 12.41 24.82
C VAL A 459 -3.04 12.02 23.37
N HIS A 460 -2.07 11.40 22.67
CA HIS A 460 -2.28 10.88 21.31
C HIS A 460 -3.43 9.86 21.27
N THR A 461 -3.45 8.93 22.23
CA THR A 461 -4.50 7.90 22.35
C THR A 461 -5.88 8.51 22.59
N TYR A 462 -5.96 9.55 23.43
CA TYR A 462 -7.21 10.27 23.72
C TYR A 462 -7.73 11.02 22.49
N ILE A 463 -6.86 11.66 21.72
CA ILE A 463 -7.19 12.30 20.44
C ILE A 463 -7.69 11.25 19.41
N PHE A 464 -7.01 10.11 19.30
CA PHE A 464 -7.42 8.99 18.45
C PHE A 464 -8.80 8.43 18.84
N ALA A 465 -9.07 8.30 20.13
CA ALA A 465 -10.33 7.81 20.64
C ALA A 465 -11.51 8.78 20.38
N HIS A 466 -11.30 10.10 20.48
CA HIS A 466 -12.33 11.09 20.05
C HIS A 466 -12.52 11.14 18.54
N ALA A 467 -11.46 10.96 17.75
CA ALA A 467 -11.60 10.78 16.30
C ALA A 467 -12.34 9.47 15.95
N SER A 468 -12.23 8.44 16.78
CA SER A 468 -12.98 7.18 16.62
C SER A 468 -14.48 7.38 16.87
N PHE A 469 -14.86 8.16 17.89
CA PHE A 469 -16.25 8.61 18.08
C PHE A 469 -16.76 9.38 16.85
N VAL A 470 -16.02 10.40 16.39
CA VAL A 470 -16.39 11.16 15.17
C VAL A 470 -16.57 10.22 13.98
N HIS A 471 -15.65 9.27 13.75
CA HIS A 471 -15.78 8.29 12.67
C HIS A 471 -17.08 7.48 12.78
N LEU A 472 -17.34 6.88 13.95
CA LEU A 472 -18.53 6.07 14.20
C LEU A 472 -19.82 6.87 13.94
N HIS A 473 -19.95 8.07 14.52
CA HIS A 473 -21.13 8.91 14.27
C HIS A 473 -21.26 9.33 12.79
N THR A 474 -20.16 9.51 12.04
CA THR A 474 -20.25 9.75 10.59
C THR A 474 -20.71 8.54 9.77
N VAL A 475 -20.52 7.31 10.27
CA VAL A 475 -21.10 6.09 9.68
C VAL A 475 -22.62 6.05 9.91
N VAL A 476 -23.06 6.42 11.11
CA VAL A 476 -24.49 6.41 11.50
C VAL A 476 -25.26 7.55 10.81
N SER A 477 -24.86 8.78 11.09
CA SER A 477 -25.60 10.01 10.77
C SER A 477 -25.11 10.72 9.50
N GLY A 478 -24.14 10.14 8.80
CA GLY A 478 -23.45 10.78 7.67
C GLY A 478 -22.44 11.84 8.14
N ALA A 479 -21.74 12.45 7.17
CA ALA A 479 -20.68 13.43 7.43
C ALA A 479 -21.22 14.82 7.85
N GLN A 480 -22.16 14.88 8.80
CA GLN A 480 -22.91 16.10 9.16
C GLN A 480 -22.36 16.79 10.44
N PRO A 481 -21.70 17.96 10.35
CA PRO A 481 -21.08 18.63 11.52
C PRO A 481 -22.05 19.15 12.59
N SER A 482 -23.36 19.23 12.29
CA SER A 482 -24.37 19.68 13.27
C SER A 482 -24.81 18.59 14.25
N VAL A 483 -24.32 17.35 14.09
CA VAL A 483 -24.56 16.24 15.01
C VAL A 483 -23.84 16.54 16.34
N PRO A 484 -24.54 16.59 17.49
CA PRO A 484 -23.97 17.11 18.73
C PRO A 484 -22.86 16.22 19.30
N GLU A 485 -22.91 14.91 19.08
CA GLU A 485 -21.91 13.93 19.53
C GLU A 485 -20.59 14.10 18.75
N ILE A 486 -20.68 14.35 17.43
CA ILE A 486 -19.54 14.73 16.58
C ILE A 486 -18.91 16.01 17.10
N ARG A 487 -19.73 17.07 17.30
CA ARG A 487 -19.25 18.36 17.79
C ARG A 487 -18.55 18.24 19.14
N GLN A 488 -19.18 17.55 20.10
CA GLN A 488 -18.62 17.37 21.45
C GLN A 488 -17.31 16.57 21.44
N SER A 489 -17.19 15.57 20.55
CA SER A 489 -15.96 14.80 20.37
C SER A 489 -14.84 15.65 19.76
N ILE A 490 -15.15 16.52 18.80
CA ILE A 490 -14.20 17.50 18.24
C ILE A 490 -13.75 18.51 19.31
N ASP A 491 -14.67 19.05 20.13
CA ASP A 491 -14.32 19.98 21.21
C ASP A 491 -13.39 19.34 22.25
N LYS A 492 -13.65 18.07 22.64
CA LYS A 492 -12.77 17.29 23.52
C LYS A 492 -11.41 16.97 22.88
N SER A 493 -11.40 16.64 21.58
CA SER A 493 -10.18 16.39 20.81
C SER A 493 -9.31 17.65 20.75
N LEU A 494 -9.88 18.79 20.37
CA LEU A 494 -9.18 20.09 20.31
C LEU A 494 -8.59 20.52 21.65
N ALA A 495 -9.30 20.29 22.76
CA ALA A 495 -8.78 20.53 24.10
C ALA A 495 -7.54 19.67 24.44
N ALA A 496 -7.40 18.49 23.83
CA ALA A 496 -6.23 17.62 23.99
C ALA A 496 -5.10 17.96 23.00
N TRP A 497 -5.40 18.36 21.75
CA TRP A 497 -4.39 18.91 20.83
C TRP A 497 -3.66 20.11 21.44
N GLN A 498 -4.37 20.97 22.19
CA GLN A 498 -3.81 22.12 22.90
C GLN A 498 -2.88 21.75 24.08
N LEU A 499 -2.83 20.47 24.51
CA LEU A 499 -1.86 20.00 25.50
C LEU A 499 -0.50 19.64 24.87
N LEU A 500 -0.42 19.51 23.53
CA LEU A 500 0.80 19.13 22.83
C LEU A 500 1.55 20.36 22.29
N PRO A 501 2.80 20.59 22.70
CA PRO A 501 3.70 21.51 22.02
C PRO A 501 3.88 21.13 20.54
N PRO A 502 3.97 22.09 19.60
CA PRO A 502 4.15 21.81 18.17
C PRO A 502 5.30 20.83 17.85
N SER A 503 6.42 20.92 18.57
CA SER A 503 7.57 20.04 18.42
C SER A 503 7.33 18.57 18.82
N LEU A 504 6.24 18.27 19.51
CA LEU A 504 5.87 16.92 19.97
C LEU A 504 4.69 16.32 19.17
N ILE A 505 4.04 17.10 18.29
CA ILE A 505 2.95 16.60 17.45
C ILE A 505 3.52 15.82 16.26
N ASN A 506 3.59 14.50 16.38
CA ASN A 506 3.94 13.67 15.23
C ASN A 506 2.77 13.51 14.24
N PHE A 507 2.66 14.43 13.29
CA PHE A 507 1.65 14.34 12.22
C PHE A 507 1.74 13.07 11.35
N LYS A 508 2.85 12.32 11.36
CA LYS A 508 2.92 11.02 10.68
C LYS A 508 1.93 10.01 11.24
N THR A 509 1.88 9.89 12.56
CA THR A 509 0.93 9.02 13.26
C THR A 509 -0.42 9.72 13.46
N MET A 510 -0.41 11.03 13.70
CA MET A 510 -1.61 11.83 13.99
C MET A 510 -2.38 12.32 12.75
N ALA A 511 -1.95 11.93 11.53
CA ALA A 511 -2.61 12.27 10.25
C ALA A 511 -4.11 11.89 10.23
N TRP A 512 -4.43 10.66 10.66
CA TRP A 512 -5.81 10.15 10.66
C TRP A 512 -6.76 10.96 11.56
N PRO A 513 -6.50 11.12 12.87
CA PRO A 513 -7.41 11.89 13.73
C PRO A 513 -7.43 13.38 13.35
N PHE A 514 -6.34 13.92 12.80
CA PHE A 514 -6.32 15.27 12.25
C PHE A 514 -7.30 15.43 11.09
N CYS A 515 -7.28 14.53 10.10
CA CYS A 515 -8.24 14.57 8.98
C CYS A 515 -9.68 14.36 9.47
N VAL A 516 -9.93 13.35 10.31
CA VAL A 516 -11.29 12.98 10.78
C VAL A 516 -11.94 14.10 11.60
N CYS A 517 -11.26 14.65 12.60
CA CYS A 517 -11.80 15.76 13.39
C CYS A 517 -11.75 17.09 12.63
N GLY A 518 -10.67 17.34 11.89
CA GLY A 518 -10.44 18.60 11.17
C GLY A 518 -11.45 18.87 10.07
N SER A 519 -11.77 17.88 9.22
CA SER A 519 -12.75 18.06 8.14
C SER A 519 -14.16 18.37 8.66
N MET A 520 -14.48 17.86 9.85
CA MET A 520 -15.77 17.99 10.51
C MET A 520 -15.91 19.26 11.36
N ALA A 521 -14.83 20.05 11.49
CA ALA A 521 -14.82 21.27 12.29
C ALA A 521 -15.66 22.42 11.68
N VAL A 522 -16.37 23.16 12.53
CA VAL A 522 -17.20 24.33 12.16
C VAL A 522 -17.00 25.52 13.12
N GLY A 523 -17.16 26.74 12.60
CA GLY A 523 -16.96 27.97 13.38
C GLY A 523 -15.56 28.04 14.01
N SER A 524 -15.50 28.41 15.29
CA SER A 524 -14.25 28.53 16.06
C SER A 524 -13.44 27.22 16.15
N GLN A 525 -14.03 26.05 15.93
CA GLN A 525 -13.26 24.80 15.81
C GLN A 525 -12.29 24.85 14.61
N ARG A 526 -12.69 25.49 13.50
CA ARG A 526 -11.81 25.67 12.33
C ARG A 526 -10.68 26.62 12.63
N GLU A 527 -10.93 27.70 13.37
CA GLU A 527 -9.91 28.67 13.80
C GLU A 527 -8.84 27.98 14.66
N LEU A 528 -9.25 27.08 15.57
CA LEU A 528 -8.33 26.29 16.38
C LEU A 528 -7.53 25.28 15.55
N PHE A 529 -8.15 24.60 14.57
CA PHE A 529 -7.40 23.77 13.63
C PHE A 529 -6.46 24.58 12.72
N GLN A 530 -6.87 25.77 12.26
CA GLN A 530 -6.01 26.69 11.50
C GLN A 530 -4.82 27.17 12.32
N LYS A 531 -5.01 27.42 13.62
CA LYS A 531 -3.92 27.74 14.56
C LYS A 531 -2.94 26.56 14.67
N ILE A 532 -3.43 25.33 14.91
CA ILE A 532 -2.58 24.13 14.94
C ILE A 532 -1.80 23.99 13.61
N MET A 533 -2.45 24.19 12.47
CA MET A 533 -1.79 24.16 11.16
C MET A 533 -0.73 25.26 11.00
N SER A 534 -1.01 26.49 11.45
CA SER A 534 -0.05 27.60 11.30
C SER A 534 1.16 27.44 12.20
N GLU A 535 0.99 26.97 13.44
CA GLU A 535 2.07 26.75 14.41
C GLU A 535 3.00 25.58 14.01
N ASN A 536 2.49 24.60 13.26
CA ASN A 536 3.24 23.40 12.87
C ASN A 536 3.78 23.40 11.44
N PHE A 537 3.13 24.10 10.49
CA PHE A 537 3.48 24.08 9.06
C PHE A 537 4.14 25.39 8.59
N GLN A 538 4.91 26.03 9.49
CA GLN A 538 5.44 27.38 9.31
C GLN A 538 6.82 27.43 8.62
N ASN A 539 7.60 26.35 8.69
CA ASN A 539 8.95 26.29 8.11
C ASN A 539 8.91 25.77 6.67
N GLN A 540 9.64 26.38 5.73
CA GLN A 540 9.76 25.88 4.35
C GLN A 540 10.39 24.47 4.25
N SER A 541 10.94 23.96 5.36
CA SER A 541 11.48 22.60 5.52
C SER A 541 10.43 21.55 5.92
N THR A 542 9.16 21.90 6.17
CA THR A 542 8.14 20.88 6.47
C THR A 542 7.85 20.00 5.26
N SER A 543 7.70 18.69 5.49
CA SER A 543 7.49 17.74 4.39
C SER A 543 6.22 18.06 3.61
N SER A 544 6.23 17.74 2.30
CA SER A 544 5.07 17.93 1.42
C SER A 544 3.78 17.38 2.01
N ASN A 545 3.88 16.28 2.74
CA ASN A 545 2.77 15.51 3.29
C ASN A 545 1.99 16.32 4.35
N LEU A 546 2.65 17.23 5.07
CA LEU A 546 1.99 18.11 6.05
C LEU A 546 1.14 19.18 5.36
N HIS A 547 1.63 19.76 4.26
CA HIS A 547 0.84 20.66 3.41
C HIS A 547 -0.31 19.90 2.72
N CYS A 548 -0.14 18.61 2.42
CA CYS A 548 -1.23 17.74 1.93
C CYS A 548 -2.34 17.54 2.99
N LEU A 549 -2.00 17.28 4.26
CA LEU A 549 -2.99 17.17 5.35
C LEU A 549 -3.81 18.46 5.50
N LYS A 550 -3.13 19.62 5.51
CA LYS A 550 -3.76 20.94 5.48
C LYS A 550 -4.72 21.08 4.29
N SER A 551 -4.26 20.73 3.10
CA SER A 551 -5.05 20.86 1.86
C SER A 551 -6.32 20.01 1.88
N VAL A 552 -6.28 18.79 2.42
CA VAL A 552 -7.47 17.95 2.59
C VAL A 552 -8.50 18.65 3.48
N VAL A 553 -8.09 19.11 4.67
CA VAL A 553 -9.01 19.73 5.65
C VAL A 553 -9.60 21.04 5.11
N GLU A 554 -8.78 21.91 4.53
CA GLU A 554 -9.26 23.18 3.94
C GLU A 554 -10.20 22.95 2.75
N GLU A 555 -9.97 21.93 1.91
CA GLU A 555 -10.86 21.63 0.78
C GLU A 555 -12.17 20.95 1.24
N CYS A 556 -12.16 20.19 2.35
CA CYS A 556 -13.39 19.73 2.99
C CYS A 556 -14.26 20.92 3.43
N TRP A 557 -13.65 21.92 4.10
CA TRP A 557 -14.35 23.14 4.51
C TRP A 557 -14.90 23.91 3.31
N LYS A 558 -14.09 24.14 2.26
CA LYS A 558 -14.54 24.78 1.01
C LYS A 558 -15.73 24.06 0.37
N ASN A 559 -15.72 22.73 0.33
CA ASN A 559 -16.81 21.95 -0.27
C ASN A 559 -18.06 21.90 0.63
N PHE A 560 -17.90 21.90 1.95
CA PHE A 560 -19.02 22.02 2.89
C PHE A 560 -19.69 23.39 2.79
N ASP A 561 -18.92 24.47 2.69
CA ASP A 561 -19.45 25.84 2.66
C ASP A 561 -20.12 26.17 1.31
N LYS A 562 -19.71 25.51 0.22
CA LYS A 562 -20.35 25.57 -1.11
C LYS A 562 -21.60 24.69 -1.26
N ARG A 563 -21.97 23.88 -0.26
CA ARG A 563 -23.01 22.85 -0.43
C ARG A 563 -24.39 23.46 -0.73
N VAL A 564 -25.02 22.99 -1.81
CA VAL A 564 -26.46 23.22 -2.04
C VAL A 564 -27.22 22.19 -1.18
N PRO A 565 -28.32 22.55 -0.49
CA PRO A 565 -29.05 21.62 0.40
C PRO A 565 -29.56 20.33 -0.25
N GLU A 566 -29.70 20.33 -1.58
CA GLU A 566 -30.21 19.21 -2.38
C GLU A 566 -29.08 18.33 -2.99
N GLN A 567 -27.80 18.70 -2.81
CA GLN A 567 -26.67 17.91 -3.29
C GLN A 567 -26.25 16.83 -2.29
N SER A 568 -25.72 15.72 -2.81
CA SER A 568 -25.34 14.56 -2.01
C SER A 568 -24.23 14.88 -0.98
N PRO A 569 -24.34 14.37 0.27
CA PRO A 569 -23.42 14.70 1.36
C PRO A 569 -22.02 14.05 1.23
N SER A 570 -21.70 13.44 0.09
CA SER A 570 -20.39 12.82 -0.18
C SER A 570 -19.34 13.80 -0.68
N SER A 571 -19.73 14.98 -1.20
CA SER A 571 -18.82 15.90 -1.90
C SER A 571 -17.72 16.50 -1.02
N TYR A 572 -18.01 16.71 0.27
CA TYR A 572 -17.14 17.31 1.30
C TYR A 572 -16.62 16.31 2.34
N ASN A 573 -16.87 15.01 2.18
CA ASN A 573 -16.31 13.98 3.05
C ASN A 573 -14.79 13.86 2.82
N TRP A 574 -13.99 13.90 3.88
CA TRP A 574 -12.52 13.89 3.80
C TRP A 574 -11.96 12.68 3.06
N LYS A 575 -12.64 11.54 3.12
CA LYS A 575 -12.27 10.32 2.39
C LYS A 575 -12.30 10.56 0.87
N VAL A 576 -13.37 11.19 0.39
CA VAL A 576 -13.59 11.55 -1.02
C VAL A 576 -12.67 12.71 -1.46
N VAL A 577 -12.35 13.65 -0.56
CA VAL A 577 -11.38 14.72 -0.85
C VAL A 577 -9.95 14.16 -0.94
N MET A 578 -9.59 13.23 -0.05
CA MET A 578 -8.29 12.55 -0.04
C MET A 578 -8.07 11.71 -1.30
N GLU A 579 -9.09 10.95 -1.73
CA GLU A 579 -9.12 10.23 -3.01
C GLU A 579 -8.92 11.17 -4.22
N LYS A 580 -9.70 12.26 -4.31
CA LYS A 580 -9.59 13.28 -5.38
C LYS A 580 -8.22 13.95 -5.47
N LEU A 581 -7.53 14.09 -4.36
CA LEU A 581 -6.18 14.66 -4.29
C LEU A 581 -5.08 13.60 -4.49
N ASN A 582 -5.43 12.33 -4.68
CA ASN A 582 -4.52 11.17 -4.74
C ASN A 582 -3.58 11.10 -3.52
N LEU A 583 -4.15 11.32 -2.33
CA LEU A 583 -3.45 11.30 -1.05
C LEU A 583 -3.81 10.03 -0.25
N SER A 584 -2.95 9.67 0.69
CA SER A 584 -3.15 8.54 1.60
C SER A 584 -2.47 8.83 2.93
N ILE A 585 -3.03 8.28 4.01
CA ILE A 585 -2.49 8.38 5.37
C ILE A 585 -1.30 7.43 5.60
N LEU A 586 -1.09 6.46 4.70
CA LEU A 586 0.04 5.51 4.78
C LEU A 586 1.39 6.25 4.82
N PHE A 587 2.11 6.08 5.93
CA PHE A 587 3.50 6.51 6.11
C PHE A 587 3.79 8.00 5.77
N ILE A 588 2.82 8.88 6.04
CA ILE A 588 2.93 10.36 5.92
C ILE A 588 4.19 10.90 6.62
#